data_AF-A0A930SZU5-F1
#
_entry.id   AF-A0A930SZU5-F1
#
_cell.length_a   1.000
_cell.length_b   1.000
_cell.length_c   1.000
_cell.angle_alpha   90.00
_cell.angle_beta   90.00
_cell.angle_gamma   90.00
#
_symmetry.space_group_name_H-M   'P 1'
#
loop_
_entity.id
_entity.type
_entity.pdbx_description
1 polymer ?
#
loop_
_entity_poly.entity_id
_entity_poly.type
_entity_poly.pdbx_seq_one_letter_code
_entity_poly.pdbx_strand_id
1 'polypeptide(L)' 'MVAGKMTLPTESVRTSIDYVLVHELCHLLCLHHNASFYRLLSRAMPDWQKRKEKLEGKRR' A
#
# COMPACT_ATOMS: atom_id res chain seq x y z
N MET A 1 23.69 11.81 -28.19
CA MET A 1 22.30 11.56 -27.79
C MET A 1 22.32 10.48 -26.70
N VAL A 2 22.21 10.86 -25.42
CA VAL A 2 22.14 9.88 -24.32
C VAL A 2 20.67 9.51 -24.15
N ALA A 3 20.33 8.26 -24.43
CA ALA A 3 19.02 7.70 -24.11
C ALA A 3 18.89 7.61 -22.59
N GLY A 4 18.31 8.64 -21.98
CA GLY A 4 17.96 8.64 -20.57
C GLY A 4 16.91 7.57 -20.30
N LYS A 5 17.30 6.46 -19.69
CA LYS A 5 16.36 5.47 -19.15
C LYS A 5 15.55 6.16 -18.06
N MET A 6 14.32 6.53 -18.37
CA MET A 6 13.31 6.96 -17.39
C MET A 6 12.81 5.72 -16.64
N THR A 7 13.68 5.10 -15.83
CA THR A 7 13.25 4.12 -14.85
C THR A 7 12.51 4.88 -13.75
N LEU A 8 11.19 4.99 -13.90
CA LEU A 8 10.32 5.21 -12.74
C LEU A 8 10.69 4.15 -11.70
N PRO A 9 10.80 4.46 -10.40
CA PRO A 9 11.02 3.44 -9.39
C PRO A 9 9.76 2.57 -9.28
N THR A 10 9.65 1.59 -10.19
CA THR A 10 8.49 0.69 -10.36
C THR A 10 8.14 -0.03 -9.06
N GLU A 11 9.16 -0.31 -8.26
CA GLU A 11 9.07 -0.84 -6.90
C GLU A 11 8.17 0.01 -6.00
N SER A 12 8.36 1.33 -6.00
CA SER A 12 7.59 2.24 -5.14
C SER A 12 6.13 2.33 -5.56
N VAL A 13 5.85 2.37 -6.86
CA VAL A 13 4.48 2.38 -7.39
C VAL A 13 3.77 1.06 -7.07
N ARG A 14 4.45 -0.07 -7.26
CA ARG A 14 3.92 -1.40 -6.93
C ARG A 14 3.57 -1.52 -5.45
N THR A 15 4.46 -1.08 -4.56
CA THR A 15 4.21 -1.16 -3.10
C THR A 15 2.99 -0.37 -2.65
N SER A 16 2.71 0.77 -3.29
CA SER A 16 1.51 1.58 -3.03
C SER A 16 0.24 0.90 -3.56
N ILE A 17 0.28 0.34 -4.77
CA ILE A 17 -0.85 -0.39 -5.37
C ILE A 17 -1.19 -1.62 -4.52
N ASP A 18 -0.19 -2.43 -4.15
CA ASP A 18 -0.40 -3.62 -3.33
C ASP A 18 -1.08 -3.27 -2.00
N TYR A 19 -0.66 -2.18 -1.35
CA TYR A 19 -1.26 -1.73 -0.10
C TYR A 19 -2.73 -1.37 -0.28
N VAL A 20 -3.08 -0.59 -1.32
CA VAL A 20 -4.48 -0.22 -1.59
C VAL A 20 -5.30 -1.45 -1.94
N LEU A 21 -4.79 -2.37 -2.75
CA LEU A 21 -5.50 -3.61 -3.10
C LEU A 21 -5.82 -4.44 -1.86
N VAL A 22 -4.84 -4.68 -0.99
CA VAL A 22 -5.07 -5.45 0.24
C VAL A 22 -6.01 -4.71 1.20
N HIS A 23 -5.93 -3.38 1.26
CA HIS A 23 -6.85 -2.54 2.02
C HIS A 23 -8.31 -2.73 1.57
N GLU A 24 -8.58 -2.61 0.27
CA GLU A 24 -9.92 -2.79 -0.29
C GLU A 24 -10.41 -4.25 -0.14
N LEU A 25 -9.53 -5.24 -0.27
CA LEU A 25 -9.89 -6.64 -0.01
C LEU A 25 -10.30 -6.86 1.46
N CYS A 26 -9.65 -6.19 2.41
CA CYS A 26 -10.06 -6.24 3.81
C CYS A 26 -11.46 -5.65 4.02
N HIS A 27 -11.86 -4.65 3.22
CA HIS A 27 -13.21 -4.06 3.29
C HIS A 27 -14.33 -5.02 2.90
N LEU A 28 -14.04 -6.05 2.11
CA LEU A 28 -15.01 -7.11 1.80
C LEU A 28 -15.43 -7.93 3.03
N LEU A 29 -14.57 -7.99 4.05
CA LEU A 29 -14.81 -8.75 5.29
C LEU A 29 -15.03 -7.85 6.50
N CYS A 30 -14.56 -6.61 6.47
CA CYS A 30 -14.64 -5.64 7.56
C CYS A 30 -14.93 -4.24 6.99
N LEU A 31 -16.21 -3.83 7.03
CA LEU A 31 -16.66 -2.54 6.47
C LEU A 31 -15.98 -1.31 7.10
N HIS A 32 -15.58 -1.40 8.37
CA HIS A 32 -15.00 -0.29 9.13
C HIS A 32 -13.56 -0.57 9.52
N HIS A 33 -12.72 0.47 9.58
CA HIS A 33 -11.33 0.43 10.08
C HIS A 33 -11.25 0.28 11.61
N ASN A 34 -11.86 -0.77 12.14
CA ASN A 34 -11.83 -1.11 13.57
C ASN A 34 -10.72 -2.14 13.88
N ALA A 35 -10.65 -2.62 15.12
CA ALA A 35 -9.63 -3.58 15.55
C ALA A 35 -9.61 -4.88 14.71
N SER A 36 -10.78 -5.35 14.26
CA SER A 36 -10.88 -6.55 13.41
C SER A 36 -10.29 -6.31 12.03
N PHE A 37 -10.49 -5.12 11.45
CA PHE A 37 -9.87 -4.72 10.20
C PHE A 37 -8.35 -4.71 10.31
N TYR A 38 -7.80 -4.04 11.33
CA TYR A 38 -6.34 -3.97 11.49
C TYR A 38 -5.72 -5.33 11.80
N ARG A 39 -6.43 -6.22 12.49
CA ARG A 39 -6.00 -7.61 12.70
C ARG A 39 -5.93 -8.39 11.38
N LEU A 40 -6.96 -8.24 10.53
CA LEU A 40 -7.00 -8.86 9.21
C LEU A 40 -5.89 -8.30 8.30
N LEU A 41 -5.77 -6.98 8.24
CA LEU A 41 -4.74 -6.29 7.45
C LEU A 41 -3.33 -6.69 7.89
N SER A 42 -3.07 -6.77 9.20
CA SER A 42 -1.76 -7.19 9.74
C SER A 42 -1.45 -8.66 9.44
N ARG A 43 -2.46 -9.51 9.30
CA ARG A 43 -2.27 -10.91 8.90
C ARG A 43 -2.01 -11.04 7.39
N ALA A 44 -2.69 -10.25 6.57
CA ALA A 44 -2.53 -10.28 5.11
C ALA A 44 -1.26 -9.54 4.64
N MET A 45 -0.87 -8.48 5.34
CA MET A 45 0.25 -7.61 5.01
C MET A 45 0.92 -7.08 6.29
N PRO A 46 1.85 -7.83 6.90
CA PRO A 46 2.48 -7.44 8.18
C PRO A 46 3.24 -6.10 8.15
N ASP A 47 3.67 -5.64 6.97
CA ASP A 47 4.40 -4.40 6.76
C ASP A 47 3.49 -3.22 6.33
N TRP A 48 2.16 -3.35 6.46
CA TRP A 48 1.19 -2.35 5.98
C TRP A 48 1.44 -0.94 6.53
N GLN A 49 1.91 -0.81 7.78
CA GLN A 49 2.20 0.48 8.41
C GLN A 49 3.28 1.26 7.65
N LYS A 50 4.37 0.57 7.26
CA LYS A 50 5.46 1.17 6.47
C LYS A 50 5.00 1.57 5.07
N ARG A 51 4.12 0.76 4.46
CA ARG A 51 3.54 1.07 3.14
C ARG A 51 2.58 2.25 3.20
N LYS A 52 1.75 2.32 4.25
CA LYS A 52 0.85 3.45 4.53
C LYS A 52 1.64 4.74 4.70
N GLU A 53 2.68 4.74 5.52
CA GLU A 53 3.55 5.90 5.74
C GLU A 53 4.17 6.40 4.42
N LYS A 54 4.68 5.49 3.59
CA LYS A 54 5.21 5.82 2.25
C LYS A 54 4.14 6.39 1.31
N LEU A 55 2.88 5.98 1.45
CA LEU A 55 1.76 6.47 0.66
C LEU A 55 1.33 7.87 1.13
N GLU A 56 1.20 8.08 2.44
CA GLU A 56 0.79 9.35 3.04
C GLU A 56 1.87 10.43 2.87
N GLY A 57 3.14 10.05 2.93
CA GLY A 57 4.28 10.94 2.69
C GLY A 57 4.41 11.48 1.24
N LYS A 58 3.59 10.99 0.29
CA LYS A 58 3.55 11.48 -1.10
C LYS A 58 2.49 12.58 -1.35
N ARG A 59 1.66 12.95 -0.37
CA ARG A 59 0.75 14.10 -0.48
C ARG A 59 1.52 15.40 -0.25
N ARG A 60 2.12 15.96 -1.30
CA ARG A 60 2.59 17.35 -1.33
C ARG A 60 1.97 18.08 -2.51
#